data_AF-A0AAD7APX2-F1
#
_entry.id   AF-A0AAD7APX2-F1
#
_cell.length_a   1.000
_cell.length_b   1.000
_cell.length_c   1.000
_cell.angle_alpha   90.00
_cell.angle_beta   90.00
_cell.angle_gamma   90.00
#
_symmetry.space_group_name_H-M   'P 1'
#
loop_
_entity.id
_entity.type
_entity.pdbx_description
1 polymer ?
#
loop_
_entity_poly.entity_id
_entity_poly.type
_entity_poly.pdbx_seq_one_letter_code
_entity_poly.pdbx_strand_id
1 'polypeptide(L)'
;PKWAETAQRFLTSTELGSEWAALLVLWYGREKRAGFEGTTKSHPAKLRPKEVKDWVSRARNHTPTIAAADAFGKGWWAWWIDINPDWRGSERPLSREGDSWERMDLYGINAFLNVLMALKWWRDAMREASPDWEEAVAEVTWVL
;
A
#
# COMPACT_ATOMS: atom_id res chain seq x y z
N PRO A 1 1.94 10.87 15.40
CA PRO A 1 3.28 11.43 15.08
C PRO A 1 3.26 12.09 13.71
N LYS A 2 4.18 13.05 13.47
CA LYS A 2 4.16 13.92 12.28
C LYS A 2 4.09 13.15 10.95
N TRP A 3 4.78 12.02 10.84
CA TRP A 3 4.77 11.21 9.62
C TRP A 3 3.38 10.61 9.33
N ALA A 4 2.69 10.11 10.37
CA ALA A 4 1.37 9.49 10.24
C ALA A 4 0.29 10.53 9.90
N GLU A 5 0.35 11.71 10.54
CA GLU A 5 -0.56 12.82 10.26
C GLU A 5 -0.37 13.36 8.83
N THR A 6 0.89 13.48 8.38
CA THR A 6 1.22 13.92 7.03
C THR A 6 0.71 12.91 6.00
N ALA A 7 0.94 11.62 6.25
CA ALA A 7 0.44 10.53 5.41
C ALA A 7 -1.09 10.54 5.36
N GLN A 8 -1.77 10.62 6.50
CA GLN A 8 -3.23 10.63 6.57
C GLN A 8 -3.81 11.80 5.76
N ARG A 9 -3.27 13.01 5.94
CA ARG A 9 -3.70 14.20 5.17
C ARG A 9 -3.56 14.00 3.66
N PHE A 10 -2.47 13.37 3.21
CA PHE A 10 -2.27 13.08 1.80
C PHE A 10 -3.26 12.01 1.30
N LEU A 11 -3.41 10.91 2.03
CA LEU A 11 -4.26 9.77 1.65
C LEU A 11 -5.76 10.14 1.64
N THR A 12 -6.18 11.12 2.45
CA THR A 12 -7.55 11.65 2.49
C THR A 12 -7.74 12.93 1.67
N SER A 13 -6.74 13.38 0.90
CA SER A 13 -6.82 14.64 0.13
C SER A 13 -7.84 14.60 -1.02
N THR A 14 -8.29 13.41 -1.39
CA THR A 14 -9.27 13.18 -2.46
C THR A 14 -10.23 12.09 -1.99
N GLU A 15 -11.52 12.29 -2.25
CA GLU A 15 -12.53 11.26 -1.98
C GLU A 15 -12.45 10.18 -3.05
N LEU A 16 -12.00 8.99 -2.67
CA LEU A 16 -11.83 7.84 -3.57
C LEU A 16 -12.85 6.72 -3.34
N GLY A 17 -13.95 7.02 -2.64
CA GLY A 17 -15.01 6.07 -2.32
C GLY A 17 -14.93 5.45 -0.92
N SER A 18 -15.97 4.72 -0.54
CA SER A 18 -16.14 4.13 0.80
C SER A 18 -15.11 3.05 1.11
N GLU A 19 -14.76 2.21 0.13
CA GLU A 19 -13.79 1.13 0.31
C GLU A 19 -12.39 1.66 0.63
N TRP A 20 -11.97 2.73 -0.06
CA TRP A 20 -10.73 3.42 0.25
C TRP A 20 -10.77 4.06 1.64
N ALA A 21 -11.88 4.70 2.02
CA ALA A 21 -12.03 5.28 3.35
C ALA A 21 -11.94 4.20 4.45
N ALA A 22 -12.58 3.04 4.25
CA ALA A 22 -12.52 1.91 5.16
C ALA A 22 -11.09 1.36 5.32
N LEU A 23 -10.36 1.21 4.20
CA LEU A 23 -8.95 0.85 4.19
C LEU A 23 -8.09 1.79 5.06
N LEU A 24 -8.27 3.11 4.91
CA LEU A 24 -7.51 4.09 5.68
C LEU A 24 -7.84 4.04 7.17
N VAL A 25 -9.10 3.77 7.54
CA VAL A 25 -9.51 3.58 8.95
C VAL A 25 -8.80 2.36 9.55
N LEU A 26 -8.77 1.23 8.83
CA LEU A 26 -8.10 0.01 9.28
C LEU A 26 -6.60 0.24 9.48
N TRP A 27 -5.93 0.80 8.47
CA TRP A 27 -4.50 1.12 8.56
C TRP A 27 -4.18 2.04 9.73
N TYR A 28 -4.88 3.17 9.85
CA TYR A 28 -4.61 4.14 10.90
C TYR A 28 -4.89 3.55 12.30
N GLY A 29 -5.95 2.76 12.43
CA GLY A 29 -6.26 2.02 13.65
C GLY A 29 -5.16 1.03 14.03
N ARG A 30 -4.59 0.31 13.05
CA ARG A 30 -3.46 -0.60 13.25
C ARG A 30 -2.20 0.12 13.73
N GLU A 31 -1.82 1.20 13.05
CA GLU A 31 -0.68 2.03 13.46
C GLU A 31 -0.86 2.59 14.88
N LYS A 32 -2.08 3.03 15.21
CA LYS A 32 -2.43 3.51 16.55
C LYS A 32 -2.27 2.42 17.62
N ARG A 33 -2.70 1.18 17.35
CA ARG A 33 -2.52 0.05 18.28
C ARG A 33 -1.05 -0.29 18.51
N ALA A 34 -0.22 -0.12 17.49
CA ALA A 34 1.23 -0.26 17.59
C ALA A 34 1.93 0.99 18.18
N GLY A 35 1.19 1.93 18.76
CA GLY A 35 1.76 3.16 19.35
C GLY A 35 2.41 4.10 18.34
N PHE A 36 2.18 3.89 17.04
CA PHE A 36 2.90 4.51 15.94
C PHE A 36 4.43 4.33 16.03
N GLU A 37 4.88 3.23 16.63
CA GLU A 37 6.28 2.89 16.70
C GLU A 37 6.85 2.66 15.30
N GLY A 38 8.02 3.21 15.04
CA GLY A 38 8.74 2.93 13.80
C GLY A 38 9.40 1.57 13.92
N THR A 39 9.04 0.61 13.07
CA THR A 39 9.84 -0.61 12.93
C THR A 39 11.02 -0.36 12.01
N THR A 40 12.16 -0.98 12.30
CA THR A 40 13.26 -1.13 11.33
C THR A 40 12.91 -2.15 10.23
N LYS A 41 11.84 -2.94 10.45
CA LYS A 41 11.33 -3.90 9.49
C LYS A 41 10.55 -3.19 8.38
N SER A 42 10.57 -3.77 7.20
CA SER A 42 9.84 -3.25 6.04
C SER A 42 9.49 -4.40 5.11
N HIS A 43 8.50 -4.20 4.25
CA HIS A 43 8.23 -5.18 3.20
C HIS A 43 9.47 -5.34 2.29
N PRO A 44 9.68 -6.53 1.71
CA PRO A 44 10.73 -6.76 0.73
C PRO A 44 10.82 -5.64 -0.32
N ALA A 45 12.05 -5.30 -0.71
CA ALA A 45 12.31 -4.31 -1.76
C ALA A 45 12.25 -4.91 -3.17
N LYS A 46 12.17 -6.24 -3.27
CA LYS A 46 12.03 -6.95 -4.54
C LYS A 46 10.70 -6.56 -5.20
N LEU A 47 10.75 -6.38 -6.52
CA LEU A 47 9.64 -5.92 -7.37
C LEU A 47 8.97 -4.60 -7.00
N ARG A 48 9.42 -3.89 -5.95
CA ARG A 48 8.91 -2.59 -5.55
C ARG A 48 8.93 -1.60 -6.73
N PRO A 49 7.82 -0.90 -7.03
CA PRO A 49 7.81 0.11 -8.08
C PRO A 49 8.92 1.14 -7.88
N LYS A 50 9.56 1.55 -8.97
CA LYS A 50 10.72 2.45 -8.94
C LYS A 50 10.37 3.77 -8.24
N GLU A 51 9.17 4.27 -8.46
CA GLU A 51 8.64 5.50 -7.88
C GLU A 51 8.58 5.42 -6.36
N VAL A 52 8.16 4.27 -5.80
CA VAL A 52 8.17 4.03 -4.35
C VAL A 52 9.61 3.98 -3.83
N LYS A 53 10.52 3.29 -4.54
CA LYS A 53 11.94 3.22 -4.17
C LYS A 53 12.59 4.61 -4.15
N ASP A 54 12.37 5.40 -5.20
CA ASP A 54 12.90 6.76 -5.31
C ASP A 54 12.31 7.68 -4.24
N TRP A 55 10.99 7.59 -4.00
CA TRP A 55 10.30 8.34 -2.96
C TRP A 55 10.85 8.06 -1.56
N VAL A 56 11.00 6.78 -1.19
CA VAL A 56 11.58 6.38 0.10
C VAL A 56 13.03 6.85 0.23
N SER A 57 13.86 6.69 -0.81
CA SER A 57 15.28 7.09 -0.78
C SER A 57 15.49 8.60 -0.66
N ARG A 58 14.53 9.40 -1.14
CA ARG A 58 14.54 10.87 -1.02
C ARG A 58 13.79 11.36 0.22
N ALA A 59 13.73 10.54 1.27
CA ALA A 59 13.07 10.88 2.53
C ALA A 59 11.60 11.32 2.37
N ARG A 60 10.91 10.82 1.34
CA ARG A 60 9.48 11.03 1.11
C ARG A 60 9.08 12.49 0.92
N ASN A 61 10.00 13.30 0.41
CA ASN A 61 9.86 14.77 0.33
C ASN A 61 9.12 15.29 -0.91
N HIS A 62 8.65 14.41 -1.79
CA HIS A 62 7.94 14.76 -3.03
C HIS A 62 6.87 13.71 -3.34
N THR A 63 5.96 14.00 -4.27
CA THR A 63 5.03 13.02 -4.83
C THR A 63 5.54 12.61 -6.22
N PRO A 64 5.79 11.32 -6.49
CA PRO A 64 6.20 10.87 -7.81
C PRO A 64 5.14 11.14 -8.88
N THR A 65 5.57 11.43 -10.11
CA THR A 65 4.68 11.49 -11.28
C THR A 65 4.53 10.09 -11.87
N ILE A 66 3.31 9.59 -11.97
CA ILE A 66 3.02 8.30 -12.60
C ILE A 66 2.64 8.54 -14.07
N ALA A 67 3.54 8.20 -15.00
CA ALA A 67 3.35 8.50 -16.42
C ALA A 67 2.33 7.56 -17.11
N ALA A 68 2.26 6.30 -16.68
CA ALA A 68 1.40 5.28 -17.26
C ALA A 68 0.73 4.47 -16.15
N ALA A 69 -0.53 4.82 -15.84
CA ALA A 69 -1.30 4.20 -14.76
C ALA A 69 -1.40 2.68 -14.91
N ASP A 70 -1.65 2.16 -16.11
CA ASP A 70 -1.79 0.72 -16.34
C ASP A 70 -0.49 -0.05 -16.09
N ALA A 71 0.64 0.49 -16.53
CA ALA A 71 1.94 -0.13 -16.30
C ALA A 71 2.32 -0.07 -14.81
N PHE A 72 2.00 1.04 -14.15
CA PHE A 72 2.21 1.18 -12.70
C PHE A 72 1.36 0.19 -11.92
N GLY A 73 0.09 -0.01 -12.30
CA GLY A 73 -0.81 -0.99 -11.70
C GLY A 73 -0.30 -2.42 -11.78
N LYS A 74 0.18 -2.83 -12.96
CA LYS A 74 0.83 -4.14 -13.14
C LYS A 74 2.05 -4.31 -12.22
N GLY A 75 2.89 -3.27 -12.14
CA GLY A 75 4.04 -3.25 -11.24
C GLY A 75 3.65 -3.30 -9.77
N TRP A 76 2.58 -2.60 -9.39
CA TRP A 76 2.03 -2.62 -8.04
C TRP A 76 1.54 -4.01 -7.66
N TRP A 77 0.78 -4.68 -8.53
CA TRP A 77 0.33 -6.05 -8.30
C TRP A 77 1.47 -7.04 -8.18
N ALA A 78 2.46 -6.97 -9.08
CA ALA A 78 3.64 -7.82 -9.01
C ALA A 78 4.40 -7.64 -7.68
N TRP A 79 4.48 -6.40 -7.18
CA TRP A 79 5.05 -6.11 -5.87
C TRP A 79 4.17 -6.63 -4.73
N TRP A 80 2.86 -6.40 -4.78
CA TRP A 80 1.93 -6.86 -3.76
C TRP A 80 1.97 -8.38 -3.60
N ILE A 81 2.01 -9.13 -4.70
CA ILE A 81 2.15 -10.59 -4.68
C ILE A 81 3.47 -11.00 -4.00
N ASP A 82 4.58 -10.34 -4.30
CA ASP A 82 5.90 -10.67 -3.73
C ASP A 82 6.06 -10.34 -2.24
N ILE A 83 5.35 -9.32 -1.74
CA ILE A 83 5.40 -8.99 -0.30
C ILE A 83 4.50 -9.88 0.54
N ASN A 84 3.50 -10.52 -0.06
CA ASN A 84 2.58 -11.40 0.65
C ASN A 84 3.26 -12.73 1.01
N PRO A 85 2.74 -13.46 2.01
CA PRO A 85 3.23 -14.80 2.33
C PRO A 85 3.08 -15.77 1.15
N ASP A 86 4.03 -16.68 0.99
CA ASP A 86 4.09 -17.64 -0.12
C ASP A 86 2.80 -18.51 -0.23
N TRP A 87 2.13 -18.79 0.89
CA TRP A 87 0.87 -19.55 0.90
C TRP A 87 -0.29 -18.83 0.20
N ARG A 88 -0.19 -17.51 -0.02
CA ARG A 88 -1.16 -16.75 -0.81
C ARG A 88 -1.11 -17.08 -2.30
N GLY A 89 -0.06 -17.75 -2.76
CA GLY A 89 0.17 -18.06 -4.17
C GLY A 89 0.68 -16.87 -4.97
N SER A 90 0.86 -17.09 -6.28
CA SER A 90 1.44 -16.11 -7.21
C SER A 90 0.45 -15.62 -8.27
N GLU A 91 -0.79 -16.10 -8.25
CA GLU A 91 -1.85 -15.78 -9.21
C GLU A 91 -3.04 -15.15 -8.49
N ARG A 92 -3.74 -14.24 -9.18
CA ARG A 92 -4.95 -13.60 -8.64
C ARG A 92 -6.19 -14.45 -8.95
N PRO A 93 -7.17 -14.53 -8.05
CA PRO A 93 -7.17 -13.95 -6.70
C PRO A 93 -6.20 -14.70 -5.77
N LEU A 94 -5.55 -13.94 -4.89
CA LEU A 94 -4.63 -14.51 -3.90
C LEU A 94 -5.39 -15.36 -2.88
N SER A 95 -4.82 -16.50 -2.49
CA SER A 95 -5.41 -17.39 -1.50
C SER A 95 -5.66 -16.66 -0.18
N ARG A 96 -6.78 -17.01 0.45
CA ARG A 96 -7.19 -16.58 1.79
C ARG A 96 -7.08 -17.68 2.83
N GLU A 97 -6.69 -18.88 2.39
CA GLU A 97 -6.56 -20.08 3.20
C GLU A 97 -5.07 -20.35 3.40
N GLY A 98 -4.60 -20.13 4.62
CA GLY A 98 -3.20 -20.33 4.96
C GLY A 98 -2.94 -20.13 6.44
N ASP A 99 -1.64 -20.08 6.76
CA ASP A 99 -1.15 -20.34 8.11
C ASP A 99 -0.67 -19.05 8.79
N SER A 100 0.61 -18.69 8.60
CA SER A 100 1.22 -17.56 9.30
C SER A 100 1.17 -16.23 8.54
N TRP A 101 0.78 -15.18 9.26
CA TRP A 101 0.78 -13.78 8.82
C TRP A 101 2.00 -12.99 9.28
N GLU A 102 2.99 -13.61 9.92
CA GLU A 102 4.14 -12.92 10.52
C GLU A 102 4.87 -11.96 9.55
N ARG A 103 4.96 -12.30 8.26
CA ARG A 103 5.58 -11.42 7.24
C ARG A 103 4.80 -10.13 6.99
N MET A 104 3.50 -10.15 7.27
CA MET A 104 2.60 -9.00 7.16
C MET A 104 2.39 -8.31 8.51
N ASP A 105 2.97 -8.80 9.61
CA ASP A 105 2.94 -8.11 10.90
C ASP A 105 3.97 -6.97 10.96
N LEU A 106 3.73 -5.96 10.13
CA LEU A 106 4.58 -4.80 9.95
C LEU A 106 3.77 -3.52 10.18
N TYR A 107 4.39 -2.56 10.86
CA TYR A 107 3.82 -1.25 11.14
C TYR A 107 4.90 -0.16 11.02
N GLY A 108 4.47 1.09 11.01
CA GLY A 108 5.30 2.27 10.88
C GLY A 108 5.54 2.70 9.43
N ILE A 109 6.36 3.75 9.29
CA ILE A 109 6.57 4.50 8.04
C ILE A 109 7.10 3.66 6.85
N ASN A 110 7.67 2.48 7.12
CA ASN A 110 8.25 1.60 6.10
C ASN A 110 7.39 0.38 5.73
N ALA A 111 6.24 0.21 6.39
CA ALA A 111 5.33 -0.91 6.20
C ALA A 111 4.20 -0.55 5.20
N PHE A 112 2.94 -0.77 5.58
CA PHE A 112 1.77 -0.55 4.75
C PHE A 112 1.63 0.87 4.22
N LEU A 113 2.21 1.88 4.89
CA LEU A 113 2.22 3.24 4.36
C LEU A 113 2.77 3.30 2.92
N ASN A 114 3.84 2.58 2.62
CA ASN A 114 4.41 2.57 1.26
C ASN A 114 3.42 1.98 0.24
N VAL A 115 2.66 0.96 0.63
CA VAL A 115 1.64 0.31 -0.20
C VAL A 115 0.48 1.26 -0.47
N LEU A 116 -0.03 1.93 0.56
CA LEU A 116 -1.14 2.87 0.47
C LEU A 116 -0.78 4.10 -0.36
N MET A 117 0.44 4.64 -0.18
CA MET A 117 0.90 5.77 -0.99
C MET A 117 0.97 5.40 -2.47
N ALA A 118 1.47 4.20 -2.79
CA ALA A 118 1.51 3.70 -4.15
C ALA A 118 0.09 3.53 -4.74
N LEU A 119 -0.87 2.98 -3.98
CA LEU A 119 -2.28 2.89 -4.39
C LEU A 119 -2.89 4.27 -4.67
N LYS A 120 -2.61 5.26 -3.82
CA LYS A 120 -3.08 6.63 -4.02
C LYS A 120 -2.51 7.25 -5.29
N TRP A 121 -1.21 7.13 -5.53
CA TRP A 121 -0.58 7.64 -6.75
C TRP A 121 -1.12 6.94 -8.00
N TRP A 122 -1.35 5.64 -7.92
CA TRP A 122 -1.96 4.89 -9.00
C TRP A 122 -3.35 5.45 -9.33
N ARG A 123 -4.20 5.64 -8.32
CA ARG A 123 -5.54 6.20 -8.51
C ARG A 123 -5.53 7.61 -9.09
N ASP A 124 -4.64 8.46 -8.60
CA ASP A 124 -4.51 9.85 -9.04
C ASP A 124 -4.05 9.95 -10.50
N ALA A 125 -3.33 8.95 -10.99
CA ALA A 125 -2.88 8.88 -12.37
C ALA A 125 -3.95 8.37 -13.34
N MET A 126 -5.05 7.81 -12.83
CA MET A 126 -6.15 7.31 -13.65
C MET A 126 -7.12 8.41 -14.05
N ARG A 127 -7.63 8.34 -15.28
CA ARG A 127 -8.75 9.18 -15.73
C ARG A 127 -10.10 8.69 -15.18
N GLU A 128 -10.26 7.38 -15.12
CA GLU A 128 -11.50 6.71 -14.73
C GLU A 128 -11.21 5.64 -13.67
N ALA A 129 -12.23 5.21 -12.93
CA ALA A 129 -12.07 4.11 -12.00
C ALA A 129 -11.70 2.81 -12.75
N SER A 130 -10.86 1.99 -12.14
CA SER A 130 -10.43 0.72 -12.70
C SER A 130 -10.81 -0.41 -11.74
N PRO A 131 -11.48 -1.48 -12.22
CA PRO A 131 -11.73 -2.67 -11.41
C PRO A 131 -10.45 -3.27 -10.80
N ASP A 132 -9.31 -3.12 -11.51
CA ASP A 132 -8.02 -3.61 -11.06
C ASP A 132 -7.50 -2.86 -9.82
N TRP A 133 -7.83 -1.56 -9.70
CA TRP A 133 -7.51 -0.76 -8.53
C TRP A 133 -8.48 -1.04 -7.38
N GLU A 134 -9.76 -1.24 -7.68
CA GLU A 134 -10.76 -1.61 -6.68
C GLU A 134 -10.45 -2.98 -6.04
N GLU A 135 -10.06 -3.96 -6.87
CA GLU A 135 -9.56 -5.26 -6.41
C GLU A 135 -8.33 -5.09 -5.51
N ALA A 136 -7.40 -4.20 -5.87
CA ALA A 136 -6.21 -3.92 -5.07
C ALA A 136 -6.57 -3.32 -3.71
N VAL A 137 -7.50 -2.35 -3.66
CA VAL A 137 -8.01 -1.79 -2.41
C VAL A 137 -8.65 -2.86 -1.54
N ALA A 138 -9.52 -3.70 -2.12
CA ALA A 138 -10.16 -4.80 -1.40
C ALA A 138 -9.14 -5.80 -0.84
N GLU A 139 -8.10 -6.11 -1.59
CA GLU A 139 -7.04 -7.02 -1.16
C GLU A 139 -6.19 -6.46 -0.02
N VAL A 140 -5.80 -5.18 -0.06
CA VAL A 140 -5.06 -4.57 1.07
C VAL A 140 -5.97 -4.46 2.30
N THR A 141 -7.25 -4.11 2.12
CA THR A 141 -8.25 -4.06 3.19
C THR A 141 -8.38 -5.41 3.89
N TRP A 142 -8.41 -6.51 3.13
CA TRP A 142 -8.53 -7.85 3.69
C TRP A 142 -7.31 -8.26 4.53
N VAL A 143 -6.11 -7.76 4.19
CA VAL A 143 -4.86 -8.08 4.89
C VAL A 143 -4.64 -7.25 6.16
N LEU A 144 -5.24 -6.08 6.28
CA LEU A 144 -4.97 -5.10 7.35
C LEU A 144 -5.79 -5.34 8.63
#